data_AF-A0A392SP36-F1
#
_entry.id   AF-A0A392SP36-F1
#
_cell.length_a   1.000
_cell.length_b   1.000
_cell.length_c   1.000
_cell.angle_alpha   90.00
_cell.angle_beta   90.00
_cell.angle_gamma   90.00
#
_symmetry.space_group_name_H-M   'P 1'
#
loop_
_entity.id
_entity.type
_entity.pdbx_description
1 polymer ?
#
loop_
_entity_poly.entity_id
_entity_poly.type
_entity_poly.pdbx_seq_one_letter_code
_entity_poly.pdbx_strand_id
1 'polypeptide(L)'
;EDEWHVLFGCDASIQARHAAGIEHVIQPRNQQAGLAKDVIHAICSTVDKDTAEIFAMLVWVLWKFCEVWNDAHESGWDLSFKARHLWEEWAAIQHVQH
;
A
#
# COMPACT_ATOMS: atom_id res chain seq x y z
N GLU A 1 -14.78 -1.52 -6.79
CA GLU A 1 -14.31 -0.12 -6.61
C GLU A 1 -13.14 0.10 -7.57
N ASP A 2 -12.89 1.31 -8.08
CA ASP A 2 -11.76 1.56 -9.00
C ASP A 2 -10.43 1.69 -8.23
N GLU A 3 -9.32 1.20 -8.78
CA GLU A 3 -8.00 1.16 -8.10
C GLU A 3 -7.57 2.53 -7.59
N TRP A 4 -7.86 3.57 -8.38
CA TRP A 4 -7.63 4.96 -7.99
C TRP A 4 -8.42 5.36 -6.76
N HIS A 5 -9.69 4.97 -6.71
CA HIS A 5 -10.55 5.31 -5.59
C HIS A 5 -10.07 4.63 -4.30
N VAL A 6 -9.73 3.34 -4.35
CA VAL A 6 -9.21 2.59 -3.20
C VAL A 6 -7.89 3.18 -2.69
N LEU A 7 -6.96 3.49 -3.59
CA LEU A 7 -5.62 3.90 -3.20
C LEU A 7 -5.50 5.40 -2.92
N PHE A 8 -6.31 6.24 -3.54
CA PHE A 8 -6.11 7.69 -3.54
C PHE A 8 -7.38 8.52 -3.38
N GLY A 9 -8.56 7.95 -3.62
CA GLY A 9 -9.81 8.71 -3.66
C GLY A 9 -10.69 8.59 -2.42
N CYS A 10 -10.62 7.48 -1.68
CA CYS A 10 -11.49 7.24 -0.54
C CYS A 10 -10.97 7.93 0.74
N ASP A 11 -11.90 8.35 1.61
CA ASP A 11 -11.57 9.04 2.86
C ASP A 11 -10.63 8.22 3.76
N ALA A 12 -10.81 6.89 3.79
CA ALA A 12 -9.95 5.99 4.54
C ALA A 12 -8.50 6.01 4.01
N SER A 13 -8.30 6.01 2.69
CA SER A 13 -6.98 6.16 2.08
C SER A 13 -6.36 7.51 2.41
N ILE A 14 -7.12 8.60 2.27
CA ILE A 14 -6.64 9.95 2.56
C ILE A 14 -6.17 10.03 4.02
N GLN A 15 -7.00 9.56 4.97
CA GLN A 15 -6.64 9.55 6.39
C GLN A 15 -5.43 8.67 6.69
N ALA A 16 -5.33 7.49 6.07
CA ALA A 16 -4.20 6.59 6.27
C ALA A 16 -2.88 7.19 5.75
N ARG A 17 -2.91 7.90 4.62
CA ARG A 17 -1.74 8.63 4.09
C ARG A 17 -1.31 9.78 5.00
N HIS A 18 -2.27 10.52 5.56
CA HIS A 18 -2.00 11.56 6.54
C HIS A 18 -1.38 10.97 7.82
N ALA A 19 -1.94 9.88 8.34
CA ALA A 19 -1.44 9.20 9.54
C ALA A 19 -0.04 8.60 9.36
N ALA A 20 0.25 8.08 8.17
CA ALA A 20 1.57 7.58 7.79
C ALA A 20 2.59 8.70 7.50
N GLY A 21 2.16 9.97 7.47
CA GLY A 21 3.03 11.12 7.22
C GLY A 21 3.49 11.28 5.77
N ILE A 22 2.98 10.46 4.84
CA ILE A 22 3.44 10.42 3.44
C ILE A 22 2.51 11.16 2.46
N GLU A 23 1.42 11.78 2.94
CA GLU A 23 0.49 12.51 2.06
C GLU A 23 1.17 13.64 1.26
N HIS A 24 2.13 14.33 1.87
CA HIS A 24 2.89 15.40 1.20
C HIS A 24 3.71 14.89 -0.01
N VAL A 25 4.04 13.59 -0.03
CA VAL A 25 4.72 12.92 -1.13
C VAL A 25 3.71 12.48 -2.20
N ILE A 26 2.55 11.96 -1.78
CA ILE A 26 1.56 11.35 -2.68
C ILE A 26 0.71 12.40 -3.40
N GLN A 27 0.23 13.42 -2.67
CA GLN A 27 -0.67 14.46 -3.19
C GLN A 27 -0.17 15.12 -4.49
N PRO A 28 1.09 15.62 -4.61
CA PRO A 28 1.54 16.25 -5.85
C PRO A 28 1.61 15.28 -7.04
N ARG A 29 1.87 14.00 -6.78
CA ARG A 29 1.94 12.96 -7.81
C ARG A 29 0.54 12.55 -8.30
N ASN A 30 -0.45 12.55 -7.41
CA ASN A 30 -1.86 12.34 -7.79
C ASN A 30 -2.39 13.45 -8.71
N GLN A 31 -1.92 14.69 -8.55
CA GLN A 31 -2.35 15.80 -9.42
C GLN A 31 -1.74 15.74 -10.83
N GLN A 32 -0.64 15.00 -10.99
CA GLN A 32 0.12 14.90 -12.25
C GLN A 32 -0.14 13.60 -13.00
N ALA A 33 -0.62 12.56 -12.32
CA ALA A 33 -0.85 11.23 -12.89
C ALA A 33 -2.33 10.98 -13.20
N GLY A 34 -2.60 10.29 -14.31
CA GLY A 34 -3.95 9.89 -14.69
C GLY A 34 -4.37 8.50 -14.21
N LEU A 35 -3.41 7.67 -13.79
CA LEU A 35 -3.64 6.28 -13.37
C LEU A 35 -2.88 5.94 -12.08
N ALA A 36 -3.45 5.05 -11.27
CA ALA A 36 -2.89 4.64 -9.98
C ALA A 36 -1.47 4.05 -10.11
N LYS A 37 -1.26 3.22 -11.13
CA LYS A 37 0.05 2.62 -11.45
C LYS A 37 1.14 3.66 -11.73
N ASP A 38 0.79 4.80 -12.32
CA ASP A 38 1.75 5.85 -12.67
C ASP A 38 2.20 6.58 -11.41
N VAL A 39 1.29 6.79 -10.45
CA VAL A 39 1.62 7.30 -9.11
C VAL A 39 2.54 6.33 -8.37
N ILE A 40 2.20 5.04 -8.34
CA ILE A 40 3.00 4.00 -7.68
C ILE A 40 4.42 3.98 -8.27
N HIS A 41 4.52 3.95 -9.60
CA HIS A 41 5.82 3.94 -10.27
C HIS A 41 6.63 5.22 -9.98
N ALA A 42 5.98 6.38 -10.01
CA ALA A 42 6.63 7.66 -9.71
C ALA A 42 7.15 7.70 -8.27
N ILE A 43 6.38 7.20 -7.29
CA ILE A 43 6.82 7.15 -5.89
C ILE A 43 8.01 6.21 -5.77
N CYS A 44 7.88 4.94 -6.16
CA CYS A 44 8.94 3.94 -6.02
C CYS A 44 10.24 4.30 -6.75
N SER A 45 10.17 5.16 -7.78
CA SER A 45 11.35 5.57 -8.55
C SER A 45 11.99 6.88 -8.06
N THR A 46 11.35 7.65 -7.19
CA THR A 46 11.81 9.01 -6.83
C THR A 46 11.99 9.25 -5.34
N VAL A 47 11.44 8.41 -4.48
CA VAL A 47 11.55 8.55 -3.02
C VAL A 47 12.70 7.69 -2.48
N ASP A 48 13.14 8.00 -1.26
CA ASP A 48 14.11 7.18 -0.55
C ASP A 48 13.49 5.82 -0.14
N LYS A 49 14.36 4.88 0.22
CA LYS A 49 13.96 3.50 0.55
C LYS A 49 12.94 3.45 1.68
N ASP A 50 13.11 4.23 2.75
CA ASP A 50 12.25 4.19 3.92
C ASP A 50 10.84 4.69 3.56
N THR A 51 10.75 5.78 2.78
CA THR A 51 9.47 6.29 2.27
C THR A 51 8.79 5.30 1.31
N ALA A 52 9.56 4.62 0.46
CA ALA A 52 9.04 3.61 -0.47
C ALA A 52 8.46 2.40 0.28
N GLU A 53 9.10 1.97 1.36
CA GLU A 53 8.62 0.88 2.22
C GLU A 53 7.31 1.24 2.93
N ILE A 54 7.23 2.43 3.53
CA ILE A 54 6.00 2.91 4.17
C ILE A 54 4.86 3.00 3.14
N PHE A 55 5.15 3.49 1.94
CA PHE A 55 4.18 3.55 0.85
C PHE A 55 3.72 2.15 0.41
N ALA A 56 4.64 1.20 0.24
CA ALA A 56 4.31 -0.17 -0.13
C ALA A 56 3.42 -0.85 0.92
N MET A 57 3.73 -0.65 2.21
CA MET A 57 2.91 -1.15 3.32
C MET A 57 1.52 -0.51 3.35
N LEU A 58 1.43 0.80 3.07
CA LEU A 58 0.15 1.48 2.98
C LEU A 58 -0.71 0.92 1.84
N VAL A 59 -0.15 0.79 0.64
CA VAL A 59 -0.84 0.22 -0.52
C VAL A 59 -1.33 -1.19 -0.20
N TRP A 60 -0.50 -2.01 0.44
CA TRP A 60 -0.87 -3.35 0.89
C TRP A 60 -2.06 -3.34 1.86
N VAL A 61 -2.03 -2.50 2.90
CA VAL A 61 -3.11 -2.40 3.90
C VAL A 61 -4.41 -1.91 3.26
N LEU A 62 -4.35 -0.88 2.41
CA LEU A 62 -5.52 -0.37 1.69
C LEU A 62 -6.12 -1.42 0.75
N TRP A 63 -5.27 -2.12 0.00
CA TRP A 63 -5.69 -3.22 -0.87
C TRP A 63 -6.36 -4.36 -0.09
N LYS A 64 -5.77 -4.74 1.05
CA LYS A 64 -6.35 -5.73 1.95
C LYS A 64 -7.70 -5.30 2.49
N PHE A 65 -7.85 -4.04 2.90
CA PHE A 65 -9.06 -3.56 3.54
C PHE A 65 -10.22 -3.27 2.56
N CYS A 66 -9.91 -2.88 1.31
CA CYS A 66 -10.94 -2.47 0.33
C CYS A 66 -11.31 -3.55 -0.70
N GLU A 67 -10.40 -4.42 -1.13
CA GLU A 67 -10.65 -5.24 -2.33
C GLU A 67 -10.70 -6.75 -2.07
N VAL A 68 -9.96 -7.27 -1.08
CA VAL A 68 -9.82 -8.74 -0.90
C VAL A 68 -10.71 -9.30 0.23
N TRP A 69 -11.24 -8.47 1.11
CA TRP A 69 -11.83 -8.97 2.37
C TRP A 69 -13.33 -8.77 2.55
N ASN A 70 -13.98 -8.00 1.68
CA ASN A 70 -15.43 -7.80 1.80
C ASN A 70 -16.23 -8.98 1.22
N ASP A 71 -15.60 -9.86 0.44
CA ASP A 71 -16.25 -11.02 -0.20
C ASP A 71 -15.60 -12.38 0.17
N ALA A 72 -14.45 -12.36 0.87
CA ALA A 72 -13.78 -13.58 1.33
C ALA A 72 -14.23 -13.92 2.75
N HIS A 73 -15.07 -14.95 2.85
CA HIS A 73 -15.52 -15.62 4.07
C HIS A 73 -14.36 -16.39 4.77
N GLU A 74 -13.17 -15.79 4.88
CA GLU A 74 -12.02 -16.35 5.58
C GLU A 74 -11.97 -15.81 7.01
N SER A 75 -11.76 -16.70 7.99
CA SER A 75 -11.68 -16.32 9.39
C SER A 75 -10.45 -15.44 9.63
N GLY A 76 -10.58 -14.36 10.40
CA GLY A 76 -9.46 -13.42 10.66
C GLY A 76 -8.18 -14.08 11.23
N TRP A 77 -8.30 -15.29 11.77
CA TRP A 77 -7.18 -16.11 12.24
C TRP A 77 -6.30 -16.64 11.09
N ASP A 78 -6.89 -17.22 10.04
CA ASP A 78 -6.16 -17.75 8.88
C ASP A 78 -5.38 -16.65 8.16
N LEU A 79 -5.92 -15.43 8.20
CA LEU A 79 -5.33 -14.27 7.56
C LEU A 79 -4.20 -13.64 8.37
N SER A 80 -4.28 -13.63 9.70
CA SER A 80 -3.14 -13.24 10.53
C SER A 80 -1.93 -14.16 10.31
N PHE A 81 -2.19 -15.45 10.08
CA PHE A 81 -1.17 -16.44 9.77
C PHE A 81 -0.58 -16.23 8.37
N LYS A 82 -1.42 -16.02 7.35
CA LYS A 82 -0.97 -15.69 5.98
C LYS A 82 -0.21 -14.37 5.93
N ALA A 83 -0.66 -13.33 6.64
CA ALA A 83 -0.01 -12.03 6.66
C ALA A 83 1.39 -12.10 7.30
N ARG A 84 1.51 -12.81 8.43
CA ARG A 84 2.81 -13.07 9.05
C ARG A 84 3.73 -13.87 8.12
N HIS A 85 3.19 -14.89 7.47
CA HIS A 85 3.96 -15.69 6.52
C HIS A 85 4.49 -14.84 5.34
N LEU A 86 3.65 -14.00 4.75
CA LEU A 86 4.04 -13.11 3.66
C LEU A 86 5.05 -12.04 4.09
N TRP A 87 4.93 -11.53 5.31
CA TRP A 87 5.93 -10.63 5.90
C TRP A 87 7.27 -11.33 6.12
N GLU A 88 7.25 -12.57 6.62
CA GLU A 88 8.46 -13.39 6.81
C GLU A 88 9.13 -13.72 5.46
N GLU A 89 8.37 -14.03 4.42
CA GLU A 89 8.89 -14.22 3.06
C GLU A 89 9.52 -12.94 2.50
N TRP A 90 8.85 -11.80 2.66
CA TRP A 90 9.36 -10.53 2.20
C TRP A 90 10.64 -10.13 2.94
N ALA A 91 10.67 -10.27 4.26
CA ALA A 91 11.85 -10.04 5.08
C ALA A 91 13.00 -10.99 4.70
N ALA A 92 12.72 -12.27 4.42
CA ALA A 92 13.72 -13.21 3.96
C ALA A 92 14.33 -12.81 2.61
N ILE A 93 13.52 -12.32 1.67
CA ILE A 93 14.00 -11.82 0.37
C ILE A 93 14.91 -10.59 0.54
N GLN A 94 14.56 -9.67 1.46
CA GLN A 94 15.36 -8.48 1.76
C GLN A 94 16.71 -8.83 2.42
N HIS A 95 16.74 -9.86 3.28
CA HIS A 95 17.97 -10.32 3.95
C HIS A 95 18.92 -11.11 3.05
N VAL A 96 18.46 -11.62 1.90
CA VAL A 96 19.29 -12.36 0.93
C VAL A 96 20.04 -11.42 -0.04
N GLN A 97 19.67 -10.14 -0.12
CA GLN A 97 20.31 -9.15 -1.02
C GLN A 97 21.43 -8.32 -0.37
N HIS A 98 21.99 -8.76 0.76
CA HIS A 98 23.08 -8.07 1.45
C HIS A 98 24.40 -8.86 1.42
#